data_AF-A0A6G6Y4J6-F1
#
_entry.id   AF-A0A6G6Y4J6-F1
#
_cell.length_a   1.000
_cell.length_b   1.000
_cell.length_c   1.000
_cell.angle_alpha   90.00
_cell.angle_beta   90.00
_cell.angle_gamma   90.00
#
_symmetry.space_group_name_H-M   'P 1'
#
loop_
_entity.id
_entity.type
_entity.pdbx_description
1 polymer ?
#
loop_
_entity_poly.entity_id
_entity_poly.type
_entity_poly.pdbx_seq_one_letter_code
_entity_poly.pdbx_strand_id
1 'polypeptide(L)'
;MPLMNWTPELDIGVEAMNHEHRQILDAMNDVFDADAAGVSGPAMMAKIGKLADVTTRHFVDEERFMDQVGFPGREAHKSMHAKLLTDFGRHAKAAEAAGGKPSREFFQFLMLWLSAHIKHIDRKYGDHANAATGARAA
;
A
#
# COMPACT_ATOMS: atom_id res chain seq x y z
N MET A 1 -16.97 5.49 -8.69
CA MET A 1 -16.67 4.06 -8.95
C MET A 1 -15.26 3.88 -8.43
N PRO A 2 -15.01 2.94 -7.52
CA PRO A 2 -13.73 2.85 -6.83
C PRO A 2 -12.61 2.60 -7.86
N LEU A 3 -11.47 3.23 -7.64
CA LEU A 3 -10.26 3.01 -8.44
C LEU A 3 -9.83 1.54 -8.38
N MET A 4 -9.94 0.92 -7.20
CA MET A 4 -9.58 -0.47 -6.98
C MET A 4 -10.40 -1.06 -5.84
N ASN A 5 -10.92 -2.28 -6.03
CA ASN A 5 -11.63 -3.03 -5.00
C ASN A 5 -10.73 -4.10 -4.39
N TRP A 6 -11.02 -4.49 -3.15
CA TRP A 6 -10.48 -5.72 -2.58
C TRP A 6 -10.96 -6.93 -3.38
N THR A 7 -10.05 -7.86 -3.68
CA THR A 7 -10.38 -9.11 -4.36
C THR A 7 -9.66 -10.28 -3.67
N PRO A 8 -10.12 -11.54 -3.83
CA PRO A 8 -9.47 -12.69 -3.24
C PRO A 8 -7.99 -12.86 -3.64
N GLU A 9 -7.59 -12.34 -4.80
CA GLU A 9 -6.20 -12.38 -5.26
C GLU A 9 -5.26 -11.46 -4.45
N LEU A 10 -5.81 -10.54 -3.65
CA LEU A 10 -5.03 -9.67 -2.75
C LEU A 10 -4.86 -10.28 -1.36
N ASP A 11 -5.55 -11.39 -1.05
CA ASP A 11 -5.37 -12.09 0.21
C ASP A 11 -4.00 -12.76 0.24
N ILE A 12 -3.21 -12.44 1.26
CA ILE A 12 -1.88 -13.04 1.46
C ILE A 12 -1.83 -14.09 2.56
N GLY A 13 -2.97 -14.43 3.15
CA GLY A 13 -3.08 -15.39 4.25
C GLY A 13 -2.61 -14.86 5.60
N VAL A 14 -2.54 -13.53 5.76
CA VAL A 14 -2.20 -12.86 7.03
C VAL A 14 -3.26 -11.81 7.33
N GLU A 15 -4.26 -12.15 8.15
CA GLU A 15 -5.48 -11.35 8.30
C GLU A 15 -5.22 -9.91 8.77
N ALA A 16 -4.24 -9.71 9.67
CA ALA A 16 -3.86 -8.38 10.14
C ALA A 16 -3.36 -7.49 8.98
N MET A 17 -2.52 -8.04 8.10
CA MET A 17 -1.97 -7.30 6.96
C MET A 17 -3.03 -7.09 5.88
N ASN A 18 -3.88 -8.10 5.61
CA ASN A 18 -5.03 -7.97 4.71
C ASN A 18 -5.97 -6.83 5.14
N HIS A 19 -6.19 -6.67 6.46
CA HIS A 19 -7.00 -5.59 6.99
C HIS A 19 -6.37 -4.22 6.72
N GLU A 20 -5.07 -4.07 6.88
CA GLU A 20 -4.35 -2.84 6.56
C GLU A 20 -4.32 -2.54 5.06
N HIS A 21 -4.15 -3.57 4.21
CA HIS A 21 -4.25 -3.43 2.75
C HIS A 21 -5.61 -2.86 2.33
N ARG A 22 -6.71 -3.31 2.96
CA ARG A 22 -8.05 -2.75 2.72
C ARG A 22 -8.13 -1.27 3.09
N GLN A 23 -7.51 -0.86 4.20
CA GLN A 23 -7.47 0.56 4.59
C GLN A 23 -6.68 1.42 3.59
N ILE A 24 -5.59 0.89 3.02
CA ILE A 24 -4.84 1.58 1.95
C ILE A 24 -5.72 1.73 0.71
N LEU A 25 -6.43 0.66 0.29
CA LEU A 25 -7.36 0.73 -0.84
C LEU A 25 -8.47 1.75 -0.61
N ASP A 26 -9.05 1.81 0.58
CA ASP A 26 -10.06 2.80 0.94
C ASP A 26 -9.51 4.23 0.83
N ALA A 27 -8.29 4.47 1.33
CA ALA A 27 -7.65 5.78 1.22
C ALA A 27 -7.31 6.14 -0.24
N MET A 28 -6.89 5.17 -1.07
CA MET A 28 -6.68 5.37 -2.51
C MET A 28 -7.97 5.73 -3.24
N ASN A 29 -9.05 5.01 -2.93
CA ASN A 29 -10.37 5.28 -3.50
C ASN A 29 -10.87 6.67 -3.10
N ASP A 30 -10.64 7.09 -1.85
CA ASP A 30 -11.03 8.43 -1.37
C ASP A 30 -10.29 9.56 -2.11
N VAL A 31 -9.00 9.39 -2.42
CA VAL A 31 -8.24 10.34 -3.26
C VAL A 31 -8.82 10.38 -4.68
N PHE A 32 -9.12 9.22 -5.27
CA PHE A 32 -9.64 9.14 -6.63
C PHE A 32 -11.05 9.72 -6.78
N ASP A 33 -11.97 9.36 -5.88
CA ASP A 33 -13.33 9.87 -5.90
C ASP A 33 -13.36 11.39 -5.65
N ALA A 34 -12.46 11.91 -4.79
CA ALA A 34 -12.32 13.34 -4.59
C ALA A 34 -11.84 14.07 -5.86
N ASP A 35 -10.88 13.50 -6.58
CA ASP A 35 -10.40 14.07 -7.85
C ASP A 35 -11.50 14.05 -8.92
N ALA A 36 -12.23 12.95 -9.02
CA ALA A 36 -13.39 12.83 -9.91
C ALA A 36 -14.51 13.83 -9.58
N ALA A 37 -14.64 14.22 -8.31
CA ALA A 37 -15.55 15.26 -7.85
C ALA A 37 -15.01 16.70 -8.03
N GLY A 38 -13.81 16.86 -8.59
CA GLY A 38 -13.16 18.16 -8.81
C GLY A 38 -12.53 18.77 -7.56
N VAL A 39 -12.36 18.00 -6.49
CA VAL A 39 -11.68 18.46 -5.27
C VAL A 39 -10.20 18.68 -5.57
N SER A 40 -9.66 19.81 -5.11
CA SER A 40 -8.24 20.15 -5.26
C SER A 40 -7.74 20.97 -4.07
N GLY A 41 -6.49 21.42 -4.13
CA GLY A 41 -5.89 22.26 -3.09
C GLY A 41 -5.70 21.53 -1.75
N PRO A 42 -5.81 22.24 -0.61
CA PRO A 42 -5.55 21.67 0.71
C PRO A 42 -6.42 20.46 1.06
N ALA A 43 -7.67 20.43 0.60
CA ALA A 43 -8.58 19.31 0.86
C ALA A 43 -8.10 18.02 0.17
N MET A 44 -7.62 18.12 -1.06
CA MET A 44 -7.00 16.98 -1.76
C MET A 44 -5.69 16.57 -1.09
N MET A 45 -4.84 17.53 -0.72
CA MET A 45 -3.57 17.25 -0.06
C MET A 45 -3.74 16.56 1.29
N ALA A 46 -4.80 16.87 2.04
CA ALA A 46 -5.13 16.17 3.28
C ALA A 46 -5.46 14.68 3.05
N LYS A 47 -6.16 14.36 1.95
CA LYS A 47 -6.46 12.96 1.56
C LYS A 47 -5.21 12.21 1.13
N ILE A 48 -4.35 12.85 0.33
CA ILE A 48 -3.04 12.29 -0.06
C ILE A 48 -2.18 12.05 1.19
N GLY A 49 -2.17 12.98 2.15
CA GLY A 49 -1.48 12.82 3.42
C GLY A 49 -2.00 11.63 4.23
N LYS A 50 -3.32 11.48 4.33
CA LYS A 50 -3.93 10.30 4.98
C LYS A 50 -3.50 8.99 4.33
N LEU A 51 -3.46 8.94 2.99
CA LEU A 51 -2.98 7.78 2.24
C LEU A 51 -1.50 7.49 2.58
N ALA A 52 -0.64 8.51 2.61
CA ALA A 52 0.76 8.36 2.99
C ALA A 52 0.92 7.79 4.41
N ASP A 53 0.13 8.27 5.36
CA ASP A 53 0.21 7.84 6.75
C ASP A 53 -0.23 6.37 6.92
N VAL A 54 -1.32 5.94 6.28
CA VAL A 54 -1.77 4.55 6.38
C VAL A 54 -0.77 3.60 5.71
N THR A 55 -0.21 3.98 4.55
CA THR A 55 0.80 3.16 3.87
C THR A 55 2.10 3.08 4.68
N THR A 56 2.54 4.17 5.28
CA THR A 56 3.78 4.18 6.10
C THR A 56 3.62 3.33 7.36
N ARG A 57 2.47 3.41 8.03
CA ARG A 57 2.18 2.56 9.21
C ARG A 57 2.16 1.09 8.83
N HIS A 58 1.45 0.74 7.76
CA HIS A 58 1.39 -0.62 7.25
C HIS A 58 2.79 -1.22 6.97
N PHE A 59 3.68 -0.49 6.30
CA PHE A 59 5.05 -0.97 6.06
C PHE A 59 5.83 -1.24 7.35
N VAL A 60 5.64 -0.44 8.40
CA VAL A 60 6.28 -0.68 9.70
C VAL A 60 5.74 -1.97 10.33
N ASP A 61 4.43 -2.19 10.26
CA ASP A 61 3.78 -3.37 10.82
C ASP A 61 4.15 -4.64 10.05
N GLU A 62 4.23 -4.58 8.72
CA GLU A 62 4.73 -5.67 7.86
C GLU A 62 6.20 -6.00 8.15
N GLU A 63 7.07 -5.00 8.23
CA GLU A 63 8.49 -5.21 8.53
C GLU A 63 8.68 -5.87 9.90
N ARG A 64 7.89 -5.45 10.88
CA ARG A 64 7.87 -6.07 12.21
C ARG A 64 7.35 -7.51 12.15
N PHE A 65 6.31 -7.78 11.37
CA PHE A 65 5.78 -9.12 11.18
C PHE A 65 6.80 -10.04 10.51
N MET A 66 7.48 -9.57 9.46
CA MET A 66 8.56 -10.29 8.79
C MET A 66 9.69 -10.66 9.76
N ASP A 67 10.07 -9.76 10.67
CA ASP A 67 11.06 -10.04 11.71
C ASP A 67 10.58 -11.15 12.68
N GLN A 68 9.30 -11.12 13.07
CA GLN A 68 8.71 -12.13 13.99
C GLN A 68 8.67 -13.54 13.39
N VAL A 69 8.37 -13.65 12.10
CA VAL A 69 8.30 -14.95 11.40
C VAL A 69 9.65 -15.38 10.81
N GLY A 70 10.70 -14.57 10.98
CA GLY A 70 12.03 -14.84 10.47
C GLY A 70 12.09 -14.92 8.94
N PHE A 71 11.37 -14.04 8.24
CA PHE A 71 11.31 -14.05 6.78
C PHE A 71 12.66 -13.64 6.16
N PRO A 72 13.34 -14.51 5.38
CA PRO A 72 14.68 -14.22 4.86
C PRO A 72 14.75 -13.04 3.89
N GLY A 73 13.63 -12.72 3.21
CA GLY A 73 13.55 -11.67 2.19
C GLY A 73 13.33 -10.25 2.74
N ARG A 74 13.35 -10.06 4.06
CA ARG A 74 12.95 -8.82 4.74
C ARG A 74 13.72 -7.57 4.28
N GLU A 75 15.04 -7.63 4.15
CA GLU A 75 15.85 -6.46 3.74
C GLU A 75 15.55 -6.01 2.30
N ALA A 76 15.36 -6.97 1.39
CA ALA A 76 14.95 -6.68 0.03
C ALA A 76 13.54 -6.07 0.00
N HIS A 77 12.63 -6.58 0.83
CA HIS A 77 11.27 -6.04 0.99
C HIS A 77 11.29 -4.58 1.46
N LYS A 78 11.98 -4.31 2.57
CA LYS A 78 12.15 -2.95 3.12
C LYS A 78 12.75 -1.97 2.10
N SER A 79 13.69 -2.43 1.27
CA SER A 79 14.26 -1.61 0.19
C SER A 79 13.22 -1.24 -0.87
N MET A 80 12.29 -2.15 -1.17
CA MET A 80 11.14 -1.82 -2.01
C MET A 80 10.29 -0.76 -1.32
N HIS A 81 9.87 -0.94 -0.06
CA HIS A 81 9.09 0.07 0.69
C HIS A 81 9.70 1.48 0.61
N ALA A 82 11.01 1.60 0.83
CA ALA A 82 11.71 2.87 0.75
C ALA A 82 11.62 3.53 -0.65
N LYS A 83 11.77 2.72 -1.71
CA LYS A 83 11.61 3.21 -3.09
C LYS A 83 10.20 3.73 -3.33
N LEU A 84 9.20 3.12 -2.72
CA LEU A 84 7.80 3.41 -2.94
C LEU A 84 7.34 4.65 -2.23
N LEU A 85 7.77 4.84 -0.99
CA LEU A 85 7.58 6.11 -0.29
C LEU A 85 8.29 7.26 -1.03
N THR A 86 9.45 6.99 -1.64
CA THR A 86 10.14 7.97 -2.48
C THR A 86 9.32 8.33 -3.73
N ASP A 87 8.85 7.32 -4.46
CA ASP A 87 8.04 7.53 -5.67
C ASP A 87 6.71 8.23 -5.35
N PHE A 88 6.01 7.80 -4.30
CA PHE A 88 4.81 8.44 -3.77
C PHE A 88 5.07 9.90 -3.41
N GLY A 89 6.16 10.19 -2.68
CA GLY A 89 6.52 11.54 -2.28
C GLY A 89 6.78 12.46 -3.48
N ARG A 90 7.33 11.95 -4.59
CA ARG A 90 7.46 12.73 -5.83
C ARG A 90 6.10 13.07 -6.43
N HIS A 91 5.17 12.12 -6.48
CA HIS A 91 3.82 12.37 -6.98
C HIS A 91 3.05 13.35 -6.08
N ALA A 92 3.15 13.20 -4.76
CA ALA A 92 2.51 14.10 -3.80
C ALA A 92 3.02 15.54 -3.95
N LYS A 93 4.35 15.74 -4.07
CA LYS A 93 4.95 17.05 -4.34
C LYS A 93 4.52 17.64 -5.68
N ALA A 94 4.42 16.82 -6.72
CA ALA A 94 3.93 17.26 -8.03
C ALA A 94 2.46 17.71 -7.95
N ALA A 95 1.62 16.95 -7.23
CA ALA A 95 0.22 17.31 -7.00
C ALA A 95 0.10 18.63 -6.23
N GLU A 96 0.90 18.81 -5.18
CA GLU A 96 0.97 20.06 -4.40
C GLU A 96 1.34 21.26 -5.29
N ALA A 97 2.42 21.13 -6.08
CA ALA A 97 2.87 22.16 -7.02
C ALA A 97 1.83 22.48 -8.11
N ALA A 98 0.96 21.52 -8.45
CA ALA A 98 -0.16 21.68 -9.37
C ALA A 98 -1.43 22.23 -8.69
N GLY A 99 -1.34 22.76 -7.46
CA GLY A 99 -2.48 23.30 -6.71
C GLY A 99 -3.35 22.21 -6.09
N GLY A 100 -2.73 21.11 -5.63
CA GLY A 100 -3.42 19.94 -5.09
C GLY A 100 -4.21 19.18 -6.14
N LYS A 101 -3.67 19.04 -7.35
CA LYS A 101 -4.27 18.29 -8.45
C LYS A 101 -3.41 17.06 -8.75
N PRO A 102 -3.84 15.85 -8.37
CA PRO A 102 -3.10 14.64 -8.66
C PRO A 102 -3.07 14.38 -10.18
N SER A 103 -1.96 13.84 -10.68
CA SER A 103 -1.83 13.53 -12.10
C SER A 103 -2.38 12.13 -12.41
N ARG A 104 -2.67 11.87 -13.69
CA ARG A 104 -3.07 10.53 -14.14
C ARG A 104 -1.99 9.49 -13.83
N GLU A 105 -0.73 9.86 -13.96
CA GLU A 105 0.43 9.02 -13.64
C GLU A 105 0.45 8.64 -12.16
N PHE A 106 0.00 9.52 -11.25
CA PHE A 106 -0.12 9.17 -9.84
C PHE A 106 -1.13 8.05 -9.61
N PHE A 107 -2.30 8.12 -10.23
CA PHE A 107 -3.30 7.05 -10.12
C PHE A 107 -2.84 5.75 -10.77
N GLN A 108 -2.15 5.82 -11.91
CA GLN A 108 -1.52 4.63 -12.52
C GLN A 108 -0.47 4.01 -11.60
N PHE A 109 0.36 4.84 -10.97
CA PHE A 109 1.32 4.40 -9.97
C PHE A 109 0.62 3.69 -8.82
N LEU A 110 -0.40 4.30 -8.20
CA LEU A 110 -1.12 3.70 -7.07
C LEU A 110 -1.74 2.34 -7.43
N MET A 111 -2.40 2.23 -8.59
CA MET A 111 -3.01 0.96 -9.02
C MET A 111 -1.98 -0.13 -9.31
N LEU A 112 -0.98 0.19 -10.15
CA LEU A 112 0.02 -0.79 -10.59
C LEU A 112 0.87 -1.24 -9.42
N TRP A 113 1.31 -0.28 -8.63
CA TRP A 113 2.23 -0.55 -7.57
C TRP A 113 1.59 -1.38 -6.46
N LEU A 114 0.45 -0.94 -5.91
CA LEU A 114 -0.16 -1.63 -4.78
C LEU A 114 -0.61 -3.05 -5.17
N SER A 115 -1.23 -3.21 -6.34
CA SER A 115 -1.67 -4.52 -6.82
C SER A 115 -0.50 -5.48 -7.04
N ALA A 116 0.58 -5.02 -7.67
CA ALA A 116 1.75 -5.87 -7.92
C ALA A 116 2.52 -6.20 -6.63
N HIS A 117 2.62 -5.23 -5.72
CA HIS A 117 3.33 -5.42 -4.44
C HIS A 117 2.61 -6.44 -3.56
N ILE A 118 1.30 -6.27 -3.33
CA ILE A 118 0.51 -7.22 -2.52
C ILE A 118 0.59 -8.63 -3.12
N LYS A 119 0.31 -8.76 -4.42
CA LYS A 119 0.20 -10.08 -5.09
C LYS A 119 1.51 -10.84 -5.19
N HIS A 120 2.65 -10.15 -5.32
CA HIS A 120 3.91 -10.80 -5.68
C HIS A 120 5.01 -10.62 -4.65
N ILE A 121 4.91 -9.62 -3.79
CA ILE A 121 5.90 -9.32 -2.77
C ILE A 121 5.35 -9.74 -1.41
N ASP A 122 4.19 -9.21 -1.00
CA ASP A 122 3.64 -9.45 0.34
C ASP A 122 3.22 -10.91 0.51
N ARG A 123 2.67 -11.50 -0.55
CA ARG A 123 2.33 -12.92 -0.58
C ARG A 123 3.48 -13.85 -0.19
N LYS A 124 4.74 -13.48 -0.49
CA LYS A 124 5.90 -14.30 -0.15
C LYS A 124 6.11 -14.46 1.35
N TYR A 125 5.93 -13.40 2.13
CA TYR A 125 6.05 -13.51 3.58
C TYR A 125 4.81 -14.20 4.17
N GLY A 126 3.64 -14.04 3.56
CA GLY A 126 2.42 -14.74 3.95
C GLY A 126 2.54 -16.25 3.78
N ASP A 127 3.03 -16.71 2.63
CA ASP A 127 3.28 -18.13 2.38
C ASP A 127 4.34 -18.69 3.35
N HIS A 128 5.41 -17.93 3.64
CA HIS A 128 6.44 -18.32 4.63
C HIS A 128 5.87 -18.49 6.04
N ALA A 129 5.05 -17.52 6.51
CA ALA A 129 4.43 -17.57 7.83
C ALA A 129 3.47 -18.78 7.97
N ASN A 130 2.72 -19.07 6.92
CA ASN A 130 1.78 -20.20 6.91
C ASN A 130 2.50 -21.55 6.85
N ALA A 131 3.59 -21.67 6.08
CA ALA A 131 4.43 -22.87 6.06
C ALA A 131 5.09 -23.14 7.43
N ALA A 132 5.59 -22.10 8.11
CA ALA A 132 6.19 -22.22 9.44
C ALA A 132 5.18 -22.64 10.52
N THR A 133 3.92 -22.25 10.38
CA THR A 133 2.85 -22.63 11.31
C THR A 133 2.40 -24.08 11.09
N GLY A 134 2.28 -24.51 9.83
CA GLY A 134 1.97 -25.90 9.48
C GLY A 134 3.04 -26.90 9.94
N ALA A 135 4.32 -26.53 9.87
CA ALA A 135 5.43 -27.37 10.34
C ALA A 135 5.55 -27.48 11.87
N ARG A 136 4.91 -26.59 12.64
CA ARG A 136 4.87 -26.65 14.12
C ARG A 136 3.68 -27.44 14.67
N ALA A 137 2.69 -27.73 13.82
CA ALA A 137 1.48 -28.47 14.17
C ALA A 137 1.53 -29.97 13.76
N ALA A 138 2.64 -30.41 13.15
CA ALA A 138 2.93 -31.79 12.76
C ALA A 138 4.07 -32.35 13.62
#